data_AF-A0A5M3Z5Q5-F1
#
_entry.id   AF-A0A5M3Z5Q5-F1
#
_cell.length_a   1.000
_cell.length_b   1.000
_cell.length_c   1.000
_cell.angle_alpha   90.00
_cell.angle_beta   90.00
_cell.angle_gamma   90.00
#
_symmetry.space_group_name_H-M   'P 1'
#
loop_
_entity.id
_entity.type
_entity.pdbx_description
1 polymer ?
#
loop_
_entity_poly.entity_id
_entity_poly.type
_entity_poly.pdbx_seq_one_letter_code
_entity_poly.pdbx_strand_id
1 'polypeptide(L)'
;MSATSSPVDTRLPHRSSTMRSSIGPDRRASMSDDEAIPDTDSNETTNLLLERLRAWKHMCGNLEDYVSVTAKMQKSQSKDYEKVLKTVSDPLREGHHFSQSAGGVSSMFESIRSNTQGMVNMYLDTEKNLKGSIMPTLERLHKEIKNKSKELKSGASKSSKAVEKARGVTQKHIELLAQQAASFDASSGNKLEPHHDPYILRRGVTHRLNKQVIEENNNRQDIIAVQNNFQQFEAHVLQTLQSALEQFVLFMNGQLDRHRTMYSDMLASAQRVPPDFEWVNFITQNHASLVDPDAPPRSLASINFPNQDHRATQALVEGKLERKSRAVIKGYSSGYYVVTPARYLHEFKDNDDLQRDPSPELSLYLPDCVIGAIDGNKFTVKGKDVSSGKVGNAFHTTSELNFKAVSASDAERWWNAIKDASRGPVHASTTSAPSQPTSPAVATAAVEPPAYSEKAGEATSPQTPQEPTSATSTTHPGVNRTDTSGTAGTTGTTGTGSLYSASVDTPATNAAATDAPTGAPTTSAPATGEKS
;
A
#
# COMPACT_ATOMS: atom_id res chain seq x y z
N MET A 1 -38.78 45.71 4.37
CA MET A 1 -39.38 46.05 5.68
C MET A 1 -38.46 45.47 6.74
N SER A 2 -37.85 46.13 7.72
CA SER A 2 -37.74 47.51 8.25
C SER A 2 -36.65 47.36 9.34
N ALA A 3 -35.45 47.90 9.22
CA ALA A 3 -34.99 49.23 9.66
C ALA A 3 -35.10 49.51 11.17
N THR A 4 -33.96 49.68 11.85
CA THR A 4 -33.60 50.70 12.88
C THR A 4 -32.18 50.38 13.38
N SER A 5 -31.26 51.27 13.78
CA SER A 5 -30.84 52.65 13.49
C SER A 5 -29.66 52.90 14.45
N SER A 6 -28.59 53.57 14.00
CA SER A 6 -27.39 53.95 14.80
C SER A 6 -27.66 55.11 15.80
N PRO A 7 -26.62 55.53 16.58
CA PRO A 7 -25.76 56.65 16.13
C PRO A 7 -24.24 56.33 16.30
N VAL A 8 -23.38 56.51 15.30
CA VAL A 8 -22.64 57.70 14.81
C VAL A 8 -21.74 58.37 15.86
N ASP A 9 -20.43 58.18 15.70
CA ASP A 9 -19.38 59.04 16.24
C ASP A 9 -18.40 59.43 15.11
N THR A 10 -18.01 60.70 15.08
CA THR A 10 -17.48 61.38 13.89
C THR A 10 -15.96 61.56 14.01
N ARG A 11 -15.16 60.96 13.10
CA ARG A 11 -13.73 61.31 12.98
C ARG A 11 -13.26 61.37 11.52
N LEU A 12 -12.71 62.53 11.16
CA LEU A 12 -12.27 62.99 9.84
C LEU A 12 -11.06 62.21 9.27
N PRO A 13 -10.84 62.23 7.93
CA PRO A 13 -9.87 61.38 7.25
C PRO A 13 -8.43 61.93 7.30
N HIS A 14 -7.47 61.07 7.68
CA HIS A 14 -6.04 61.37 7.61
C HIS A 14 -5.48 61.06 6.22
N ARG A 15 -4.83 62.05 5.60
CA ARG A 15 -4.19 61.95 4.29
C ARG A 15 -2.95 61.04 4.33
N SER A 16 -2.82 60.18 3.32
CA SER A 16 -1.60 59.46 2.95
C SER A 16 -0.46 60.42 2.60
N SER A 17 0.75 60.15 3.12
CA SER A 17 1.99 60.78 2.66
C SER A 17 2.97 59.73 2.16
N THR A 18 3.31 59.83 0.88
CA THR A 18 4.33 59.12 0.13
C THR A 18 5.71 59.25 0.80
N MET A 19 6.35 58.14 1.18
CA MET A 19 7.78 58.15 1.53
C MET A 19 8.63 58.04 0.26
N ARG A 20 9.32 59.13 -0.07
CA ARG A 20 10.44 59.14 -1.02
C ARG A 20 11.69 58.62 -0.33
N SER A 21 12.38 57.71 -1.01
CA SER A 21 13.78 57.33 -0.78
C SER A 21 14.70 58.54 -0.88
N SER A 22 15.60 58.71 0.09
CA SER A 22 16.84 59.47 -0.06
C SER A 22 17.99 58.74 0.61
N ILE A 23 18.78 58.08 -0.24
CA ILE A 23 20.12 57.57 0.02
C ILE A 23 21.08 58.77 0.06
N GLY A 24 21.92 58.87 1.09
CA GLY A 24 23.06 59.80 1.17
C GLY A 24 23.36 60.30 2.60
N PRO A 25 24.60 60.18 3.12
CA PRO A 25 24.92 60.60 4.48
C PRO A 25 25.53 62.02 4.47
N ASP A 26 24.71 63.03 4.72
CA ASP A 26 25.21 64.35 5.15
C ASP A 26 24.97 64.52 6.65
N ARG A 27 25.82 63.90 7.48
CA ARG A 27 26.01 64.32 8.88
C ARG A 27 27.08 65.40 8.91
N ARG A 28 26.72 66.62 8.52
CA ARG A 28 27.50 67.81 8.86
C ARG A 28 27.18 68.16 10.31
N ALA A 29 28.07 67.76 11.23
CA ALA A 29 28.01 68.20 12.61
C ALA A 29 28.11 69.74 12.65
N SER A 30 27.08 70.38 13.20
CA SER A 30 27.12 71.80 13.56
C SER A 30 28.03 71.94 14.77
N MET A 31 29.30 72.31 14.54
CA MET A 31 30.22 72.67 15.62
C MET A 31 29.78 74.04 16.16
N SER A 32 29.13 74.05 17.33
CA SER A 32 28.97 75.24 18.15
C SER A 32 30.36 75.61 18.71
N ASP A 33 30.77 76.87 18.60
CA ASP A 33 32.05 77.40 19.10
C ASP A 33 32.21 77.32 20.64
N ASP A 34 31.17 76.90 21.38
CA ASP A 34 31.15 76.83 22.85
C ASP A 34 31.46 75.42 23.41
N GLU A 35 31.48 74.38 22.57
CA GLU A 35 31.83 73.01 23.00
C GLU A 35 33.16 72.61 22.34
N ALA A 36 34.28 73.00 22.96
CA ALA A 36 35.62 72.78 22.40
C ALA A 36 36.02 71.28 22.24
N ILE A 37 35.19 70.34 22.72
CA ILE A 37 35.44 68.89 22.68
C ILE A 37 34.14 68.15 22.26
N PRO A 38 34.03 67.67 21.03
CA PRO A 38 32.90 66.86 20.60
C PRO A 38 32.85 65.49 21.32
N ASP A 39 31.71 65.20 21.95
CA ASP A 39 31.38 63.89 22.54
C ASP A 39 30.95 62.87 21.46
N THR A 40 31.84 62.58 20.51
CA THR A 40 31.67 61.39 19.66
C THR A 40 31.97 60.13 20.47
N ASP A 41 30.93 59.61 21.12
CA ASP A 41 31.00 58.42 21.97
C ASP A 41 31.31 57.16 21.15
N SER A 42 32.60 56.85 21.05
CA SER A 42 33.13 55.63 20.42
C SER A 42 32.57 54.34 21.02
N ASN A 43 32.11 54.43 22.27
CA ASN A 43 31.43 53.35 22.99
C ASN A 43 30.04 53.04 22.39
N GLU A 44 29.33 54.03 21.86
CA GLU A 44 28.01 53.85 21.23
C GLU A 44 28.11 52.95 20.00
N THR A 45 29.07 53.22 19.12
CA THR A 45 29.29 52.42 17.90
C THR A 45 29.64 50.97 18.23
N THR A 46 30.52 50.76 19.21
CA THR A 46 30.94 49.42 19.63
C THR A 46 29.76 48.64 20.23
N ASN A 47 28.95 49.30 21.07
CA ASN A 47 27.76 48.68 21.67
C ASN A 47 26.73 48.29 20.63
N LEU A 48 26.47 49.15 19.64
CA LEU A 48 25.57 48.85 18.52
C LEU A 48 26.03 47.64 17.72
N LEU A 49 27.32 47.53 17.41
CA LEU A 49 27.88 46.37 16.69
C LEU A 49 27.80 45.08 17.53
N LEU A 50 27.94 45.17 18.86
CA LEU A 50 27.73 44.02 19.76
C LEU A 50 26.27 43.56 19.77
N GLU A 51 25.31 44.49 19.78
CA GLU A 51 23.88 44.18 19.65
C GLU A 51 23.57 43.50 18.30
N ARG A 52 24.18 44.00 17.23
CA ARG A 52 24.07 43.41 15.89
C ARG A 52 24.59 41.98 15.84
N LEU A 53 25.74 41.68 16.47
CA LEU A 53 26.23 40.29 16.59
C LEU A 53 25.31 39.39 17.43
N ARG A 54 24.68 39.93 18.48
CA ARG A 54 23.68 39.16 19.26
C ARG A 54 22.48 38.81 18.38
N ALA A 55 22.01 39.72 17.54
CA ALA A 55 20.94 39.45 16.59
C ALA A 55 21.30 38.31 15.62
N TRP A 56 22.49 38.38 15.00
CA TRP A 56 22.99 37.29 14.14
C TRP A 56 23.12 35.96 14.86
N LYS A 57 23.60 35.99 16.11
CA LYS A 57 23.72 34.80 16.94
C LYS A 57 22.35 34.16 17.21
N HIS A 58 21.34 34.95 17.59
CA HIS A 58 19.99 34.45 17.82
C HIS A 58 19.37 33.87 16.54
N MET A 59 19.54 34.55 15.41
CA MET A 59 19.07 34.05 14.11
C MET A 59 19.71 32.70 13.78
N CYS A 60 21.03 32.54 13.96
CA CYS A 60 21.72 31.27 13.74
C CYS A 60 21.19 30.17 14.68
N GLY A 61 20.98 30.50 15.95
CA GLY A 61 20.39 29.58 16.94
C GLY A 61 18.98 29.12 16.56
N ASN A 62 18.13 30.04 16.07
CA ASN A 62 16.79 29.67 15.59
C ASN A 62 16.86 28.69 14.40
N LEU A 63 17.84 28.85 13.52
CA LEU A 63 18.03 27.93 12.39
C LEU A 63 18.58 26.57 12.84
N GLU A 64 19.50 26.53 13.80
CA GLU A 64 19.94 25.29 14.46
C GLU A 64 18.74 24.53 15.04
N ASP A 65 17.88 25.23 15.77
CA ASP A 65 16.67 24.64 16.36
C ASP A 65 15.72 24.11 15.29
N TYR A 66 15.48 24.86 14.22
CA TYR A 66 14.64 24.42 13.10
C TYR A 66 15.17 23.14 12.45
N VAL A 67 16.46 23.09 12.11
CA VAL A 67 17.07 21.89 11.50
C VAL A 67 17.07 20.72 12.49
N SER A 68 17.30 20.97 13.78
CA SER A 68 17.30 19.96 14.83
C SER A 68 15.91 19.32 15.02
N VAL A 69 14.87 20.14 15.08
CA VAL A 69 13.48 19.67 15.15
C VAL A 69 13.09 18.93 13.88
N THR A 70 13.49 19.43 12.71
CA THR A 70 13.25 18.73 11.43
C THR A 70 13.93 17.36 11.41
N ALA A 71 15.19 17.25 11.85
CA ALA A 71 15.87 15.96 11.95
C ALA A 71 15.15 14.98 12.90
N LYS A 72 14.67 15.47 14.06
CA LYS A 72 13.86 14.65 14.97
C LYS A 72 12.55 14.19 14.32
N MET A 73 11.89 15.05 13.55
CA MET A 73 10.70 14.68 12.77
C MET A 73 11.01 13.56 11.77
N GLN A 74 12.12 13.63 11.04
CA GLN A 74 12.53 12.55 10.12
C GLN A 74 12.73 11.22 10.86
N LYS A 75 13.34 11.24 12.05
CA LYS A 75 13.45 10.03 12.89
C LYS A 75 12.11 9.50 13.40
N SER A 76 11.14 10.39 13.66
CA SER A 76 9.79 9.96 14.03
C SER A 76 9.10 9.28 12.85
N GLN A 77 9.18 9.89 11.66
CA GLN A 77 8.61 9.32 10.43
C GLN A 77 9.18 7.94 10.12
N SER A 78 10.48 7.72 10.31
CA SER A 78 11.04 6.38 10.13
C SER A 78 10.38 5.34 11.04
N LYS A 79 10.12 5.67 12.30
CA LYS A 79 9.45 4.78 13.26
C LYS A 79 7.99 4.55 12.92
N ASP A 80 7.31 5.54 12.38
CA ASP A 80 5.93 5.38 11.93
C ASP A 80 5.86 4.48 10.69
N TYR A 81 6.80 4.62 9.75
CA TYR A 81 6.94 3.68 8.65
C TYR A 81 7.38 2.27 9.07
N GLU A 82 8.14 2.11 10.16
CA GLU A 82 8.39 0.78 10.75
C GLU A 82 7.09 0.11 11.23
N LYS A 83 6.13 0.88 11.75
CA LYS A 83 4.79 0.35 12.10
C LYS A 83 4.00 -0.02 10.86
N VAL A 84 4.06 0.80 9.81
CA VAL A 84 3.42 0.49 8.52
C VAL A 84 4.02 -0.79 7.93
N LEU A 85 5.35 -0.94 7.96
CA LEU A 85 6.04 -2.13 7.47
C LEU A 85 5.56 -3.41 8.16
N LYS A 86 5.30 -3.35 9.48
CA LYS A 86 4.77 -4.50 10.24
C LYS A 86 3.41 -4.99 9.75
N THR A 87 2.63 -4.15 9.06
CA THR A 87 1.34 -4.58 8.49
C THR A 87 1.49 -5.49 7.27
N VAL A 88 2.68 -5.51 6.67
CA VAL A 88 3.00 -6.30 5.46
C VAL A 88 4.24 -7.17 5.66
N SER A 89 4.80 -7.24 6.87
CA SER A 89 6.03 -8.01 7.15
C SER A 89 5.79 -9.51 7.14
N ASP A 90 4.62 -9.94 7.62
CA ASP A 90 4.28 -11.35 7.66
C ASP A 90 3.95 -11.84 6.23
N PRO A 91 4.26 -13.12 5.91
CA PRO A 91 3.75 -13.74 4.70
C PRO A 91 2.23 -13.65 4.63
N LEU A 92 1.69 -13.60 3.42
CA LEU A 92 0.24 -13.57 3.22
C LEU A 92 -0.41 -14.76 3.92
N ARG A 93 -1.46 -14.48 4.71
CA ARG A 93 -2.33 -15.53 5.25
C ARG A 93 -2.96 -16.27 4.09
N GLU A 94 -2.99 -17.60 4.19
CA GLU A 94 -3.46 -18.47 3.11
C GLU A 94 -2.69 -18.25 1.79
N GLY A 95 -1.42 -17.85 1.90
CA GLY A 95 -0.54 -17.54 0.76
C GLY A 95 -0.39 -18.66 -0.27
N HIS A 96 -0.69 -19.91 0.10
CA HIS A 96 -0.69 -21.07 -0.79
C HIS A 96 -1.76 -21.02 -1.89
N HIS A 97 -2.75 -20.12 -1.78
CA HIS A 97 -3.71 -19.86 -2.87
C HIS A 97 -3.17 -18.92 -3.94
N PHE A 98 -2.07 -18.20 -3.66
CA PHE A 98 -1.44 -17.29 -4.61
C PHE A 98 -0.18 -17.94 -5.19
N SER A 99 0.08 -17.65 -6.45
CA SER A 99 1.31 -18.10 -7.09
C SER A 99 2.53 -17.54 -6.35
N GLN A 100 3.50 -18.42 -6.10
CA GLN A 100 4.81 -18.05 -5.56
C GLN A 100 5.78 -17.62 -6.68
N SER A 101 5.36 -17.75 -7.95
CA SER A 101 6.12 -17.26 -9.09
C SER A 101 6.13 -15.74 -9.14
N ALA A 102 7.22 -15.17 -9.65
CA ALA A 102 7.33 -13.73 -9.85
C ALA A 102 6.22 -13.21 -10.78
N GLY A 103 5.70 -12.02 -10.48
CA GLY A 103 4.65 -11.35 -11.27
C GLY A 103 3.21 -11.52 -10.77
N GLY A 104 2.99 -12.31 -9.70
CA GLY A 104 1.70 -12.42 -9.03
C GLY A 104 1.51 -11.51 -7.81
N VAL A 105 0.43 -11.75 -7.07
CA VAL A 105 0.05 -11.08 -5.82
C VAL A 105 1.16 -11.19 -4.77
N SER A 106 1.82 -12.34 -4.66
CA SER A 106 2.95 -12.53 -3.74
C SER A 106 4.10 -11.55 -4.04
N SER A 107 4.43 -11.36 -5.32
CA SER A 107 5.46 -10.41 -5.77
C SER A 107 5.03 -8.96 -5.56
N MET A 108 3.74 -8.65 -5.70
CA MET A 108 3.19 -7.33 -5.40
C MET A 108 3.36 -6.97 -3.92
N PHE A 109 3.01 -7.89 -3.02
CA PHE A 109 3.21 -7.67 -1.58
C PHE A 109 4.70 -7.59 -1.20
N GLU A 110 5.58 -8.32 -1.88
CA GLU A 110 7.03 -8.16 -1.71
C GLU A 110 7.51 -6.76 -2.11
N SER A 111 7.02 -6.21 -3.24
CA SER A 111 7.32 -4.83 -3.65
C SER A 111 6.83 -3.82 -2.61
N ILE A 112 5.63 -3.98 -2.07
CA ILE A 112 5.09 -3.11 -1.00
C ILE A 112 5.98 -3.18 0.24
N ARG A 113 6.39 -4.38 0.67
CA ARG A 113 7.26 -4.56 1.83
C ARG A 113 8.63 -3.91 1.60
N SER A 114 9.29 -4.22 0.48
CA SER A 114 10.60 -3.70 0.11
C SER A 114 10.62 -2.18 0.03
N ASN A 115 9.64 -1.58 -0.67
CA ASN A 115 9.53 -0.12 -0.77
C ASN A 115 9.20 0.54 0.57
N THR A 116 8.39 -0.09 1.43
CA THR A 116 8.12 0.44 2.78
C THR A 116 9.37 0.39 3.66
N GLN A 117 10.17 -0.68 3.58
CA GLN A 117 11.47 -0.75 4.22
C GLN A 117 12.44 0.32 3.67
N GLY A 118 12.39 0.57 2.35
CA GLY A 118 13.09 1.67 1.70
C GLY A 118 12.70 3.04 2.29
N MET A 119 11.42 3.28 2.55
CA MET A 119 10.92 4.50 3.20
C MET A 119 11.50 4.67 4.61
N VAL A 120 11.52 3.61 5.43
CA VAL A 120 12.15 3.64 6.77
C VAL A 120 13.61 4.11 6.66
N ASN A 121 14.38 3.48 5.77
CA ASN A 121 15.81 3.79 5.60
C ASN A 121 16.03 5.21 5.06
N MET A 122 15.22 5.63 4.08
CA MET A 122 15.27 6.98 3.52
C MET A 122 15.09 8.07 4.60
N TYR A 123 14.12 7.90 5.49
CA TYR A 123 13.90 8.84 6.60
C TYR A 123 15.05 8.84 7.62
N LEU A 124 15.62 7.67 7.92
CA LEU A 124 16.81 7.55 8.78
C LEU A 124 18.04 8.24 8.17
N ASP A 125 18.27 8.03 6.88
CA ASP A 125 19.44 8.60 6.22
C ASP A 125 19.30 10.11 6.07
N THR A 126 18.09 10.62 5.83
CA THR A 126 17.82 12.06 5.83
C THR A 126 18.11 12.66 7.21
N GLU A 127 17.66 12.02 8.30
CA GLU A 127 17.99 12.46 9.66
C GLU A 127 19.51 12.53 9.91
N LYS A 128 20.24 11.49 9.51
CA LYS A 128 21.71 11.46 9.63
C LYS A 128 22.36 12.56 8.81
N ASN A 129 21.91 12.81 7.58
CA ASN A 129 22.45 13.86 6.71
C ASN A 129 22.22 15.26 7.30
N LEU A 130 21.02 15.52 7.84
CA LEU A 130 20.73 16.79 8.52
C LEU A 130 21.65 17.01 9.73
N LYS A 131 21.85 15.98 10.55
CA LYS A 131 22.74 16.05 11.73
C LYS A 131 24.22 16.04 11.40
N GLY A 132 24.63 15.36 10.34
CA GLY A 132 26.03 15.13 9.99
C GLY A 132 26.63 16.21 9.09
N SER A 133 25.80 16.90 8.29
CA SER A 133 26.29 17.88 7.31
C SER A 133 25.88 19.31 7.63
N ILE A 134 24.61 19.53 7.99
CA ILE A 134 24.07 20.89 8.16
C ILE A 134 24.30 21.38 9.58
N MET A 135 23.96 20.58 10.59
CA MET A 135 24.12 20.96 12.00
C MET A 135 25.55 21.41 12.34
N PRO A 136 26.63 20.69 11.95
CA PRO A 136 27.98 21.09 12.29
C PRO A 136 28.39 22.42 11.63
N THR A 137 27.85 22.70 10.44
CA THR A 137 28.09 23.97 9.74
C THR A 137 27.48 25.14 10.52
N LEU A 138 26.24 25.00 10.98
CA LEU A 138 25.56 26.01 11.78
C LEU A 138 26.20 26.19 13.16
N GLU A 139 26.52 25.10 13.86
CA GLU A 139 27.19 25.15 15.17
C GLU A 139 28.56 25.83 15.10
N ARG A 140 29.31 25.61 14.01
CA ARG A 140 30.58 26.29 13.76
C ARG A 140 30.34 27.79 13.54
N LEU A 141 29.38 28.16 12.70
CA LEU A 141 29.03 29.56 12.45
C LEU A 141 28.60 30.28 13.74
N HIS A 142 27.79 29.64 14.57
CA HIS A 142 27.38 30.16 15.87
C HIS A 142 28.59 30.42 16.79
N LYS A 143 29.55 29.48 16.83
CA LYS A 143 30.82 29.68 17.56
C LYS A 143 31.65 30.83 16.98
N GLU A 144 31.72 30.97 15.66
CA GLU A 144 32.41 32.09 14.98
C GLU A 144 31.81 33.44 15.37
N ILE A 145 30.48 33.59 15.35
CA ILE A 145 29.77 34.82 15.78
C ILE A 145 30.03 35.13 17.25
N LYS A 146 30.00 34.10 18.11
CA LYS A 146 30.31 34.25 19.54
C LYS A 146 31.76 34.71 19.75
N ASN A 147 32.71 34.18 18.99
CA ASN A 147 34.11 34.56 19.08
C ASN A 147 34.32 36.00 18.57
N LYS A 148 33.66 36.38 17.48
CA LYS A 148 33.70 37.75 16.96
C LYS A 148 33.18 38.78 17.97
N SER A 149 32.15 38.40 18.73
CA SER A 149 31.61 39.24 19.82
C SER A 149 32.64 39.49 20.94
N LYS A 150 33.45 38.48 21.28
CA LYS A 150 34.52 38.61 22.27
C LYS A 150 35.67 39.47 21.76
N GLU A 151 36.08 39.24 20.50
CA GLU A 151 37.12 40.01 19.83
C GLU A 151 36.77 41.50 19.82
N LEU A 152 35.57 41.87 19.37
CA LEU A 152 35.09 43.25 19.33
C LEU A 152 35.11 43.91 20.71
N LYS A 153 34.65 43.20 21.76
CA LYS A 153 34.64 43.71 23.14
C LYS A 153 36.05 43.99 23.67
N SER A 154 37.04 43.17 23.30
CA SER A 154 38.42 43.35 23.72
C SER A 154 39.17 44.44 22.92
N GLY A 155 38.96 44.50 21.61
CA GLY A 155 39.71 45.35 20.68
C GLY A 155 39.40 46.85 20.80
N ALA A 156 38.13 47.21 20.98
CA ALA A 156 37.68 48.61 21.02
C ALA A 156 38.12 49.39 22.28
N SER A 157 38.70 48.72 23.27
CA SER A 157 38.96 49.32 24.59
C SER A 157 40.28 50.11 24.69
N LYS A 158 41.22 49.91 23.76
CA LYS A 158 42.58 50.48 23.88
C LYS A 158 42.67 51.92 23.37
N SER A 159 42.21 52.19 22.15
CA SER A 159 42.22 53.52 21.52
C SER A 159 41.31 54.50 22.27
N SER A 160 40.14 54.04 22.70
CA SER A 160 39.19 54.80 23.53
C SER A 160 39.84 55.31 24.84
N LYS A 161 40.62 54.47 25.54
CA LYS A 161 41.35 54.88 26.75
C LYS A 161 42.46 55.91 26.47
N ALA A 162 43.09 55.87 25.30
CA ALA A 162 44.12 56.84 24.93
C ALA A 162 43.51 58.23 24.70
N VAL A 163 42.35 58.28 24.04
CA VAL A 163 41.55 59.50 23.86
C VAL A 163 41.14 60.07 25.22
N GLU A 164 40.57 59.25 26.11
CA GLU A 164 40.13 59.69 27.45
C GLU A 164 41.29 60.28 28.27
N LYS A 165 42.47 59.65 28.22
CA LYS A 165 43.67 60.15 28.90
C LYS A 165 44.14 61.48 28.30
N ALA A 166 44.11 61.63 26.98
CA ALA A 166 44.52 62.86 26.31
C ALA A 166 43.55 64.01 26.64
N ARG A 167 42.24 63.75 26.57
CA ARG A 167 41.17 64.69 26.97
C ARG A 167 41.34 65.16 28.41
N GLY A 168 41.50 64.24 29.36
CA GLY A 168 41.68 64.59 30.77
C GLY A 168 42.95 65.43 31.05
N VAL A 169 44.03 65.22 30.29
CA VAL A 169 45.26 66.04 30.42
C VAL A 169 45.07 67.43 29.81
N THR A 170 44.38 67.53 28.66
CA THR A 170 44.04 68.80 28.01
C THR A 170 43.14 69.64 28.92
N GLN A 171 42.06 69.05 29.43
CA GLN A 171 41.08 69.72 30.29
C GLN A 171 41.73 70.33 31.54
N LYS A 172 42.57 69.56 32.25
CA LYS A 172 43.32 70.08 33.41
C LYS A 172 44.21 71.28 33.07
N HIS A 173 44.78 71.32 31.87
CA HIS A 173 45.61 72.45 31.44
C HIS A 173 44.79 73.66 30.99
N ILE A 174 43.60 73.44 30.42
CA ILE A 174 42.64 74.52 30.11
C ILE A 174 42.17 75.16 31.42
N GLU A 175 41.81 74.36 32.42
CA GLU A 175 41.40 74.85 33.74
C GLU A 175 42.54 75.62 34.44
N LEU A 176 43.77 75.09 34.40
CA LEU A 176 44.94 75.79 34.94
C LEU A 176 45.18 77.12 34.24
N LEU A 177 45.08 77.16 32.90
CA LEU A 177 45.18 78.40 32.13
C LEU A 177 44.10 79.41 32.55
N ALA A 178 42.84 78.97 32.68
CA ALA A 178 41.75 79.84 33.09
C ALA A 178 41.98 80.42 34.49
N GLN A 179 42.42 79.60 35.44
CA GLN A 179 42.72 80.03 36.81
C GLN A 179 43.86 81.07 36.86
N GLN A 180 44.97 80.82 36.15
CA GLN A 180 46.12 81.72 36.17
C GLN A 180 45.88 83.00 35.36
N ALA A 181 45.11 82.93 34.27
CA ALA A 181 44.68 84.11 33.52
C ALA A 181 43.79 85.02 34.38
N ALA A 182 42.79 84.47 35.08
CA ALA A 182 41.95 85.24 35.99
C ALA A 182 42.75 85.83 37.17
N SER A 183 43.73 85.09 37.69
CA SER A 183 44.61 85.55 38.78
C SER A 183 45.54 86.69 38.36
N PHE A 184 45.99 86.70 37.10
CA PHE A 184 46.80 87.79 36.51
C PHE A 184 46.03 89.11 36.52
N ASP A 185 44.76 89.09 36.10
CA ASP A 185 43.91 90.30 36.07
C ASP A 185 43.58 90.82 37.49
N ALA A 186 43.40 89.92 38.46
CA ALA A 186 43.07 90.26 39.84
C ALA A 186 44.27 90.75 40.67
N SER A 187 45.50 90.36 40.32
CA SER A 187 46.71 90.58 41.14
C SER A 187 47.64 91.60 40.51
N SER A 188 47.20 92.86 40.39
CA SER A 188 48.01 93.96 39.87
C SER A 188 49.24 94.22 40.75
N GLY A 189 50.37 93.54 40.47
CA GLY A 189 51.67 93.78 41.11
C GLY A 189 52.36 92.59 41.79
N ASN A 190 51.75 91.39 41.84
CA ASN A 190 52.40 90.21 42.41
C ASN A 190 53.26 89.47 41.38
N LYS A 191 54.42 88.96 41.82
CA LYS A 191 55.32 88.15 40.98
C LYS A 191 54.68 86.79 40.69
N LEU A 192 54.34 86.53 39.43
CA LEU A 192 53.94 85.20 38.97
C LEU A 192 55.16 84.29 38.79
N GLU A 193 55.00 83.02 39.15
CA GLU A 193 55.99 81.99 38.82
C GLU A 193 56.06 81.78 37.29
N PRO A 194 57.25 81.65 36.68
CA PRO A 194 57.39 81.51 35.22
C PRO A 194 56.58 80.37 34.59
N HIS A 195 56.32 79.30 35.35
CA HIS A 195 55.51 78.16 34.88
C HIS A 195 53.98 78.42 34.92
N HIS A 196 53.54 79.45 35.62
CA HIS A 196 52.14 79.89 35.69
C HIS A 196 51.84 81.07 34.77
N ASP A 197 52.80 81.49 33.95
CA ASP A 197 52.59 82.50 32.91
C ASP A 197 51.47 82.05 31.95
N PRO A 198 50.38 82.83 31.79
CA PRO A 198 49.26 82.48 30.91
C PRO A 198 49.66 82.25 29.45
N TYR A 199 50.67 82.94 28.93
CA TYR A 199 51.19 82.74 27.58
C TYR A 199 51.85 81.35 27.44
N ILE A 200 52.66 80.95 28.43
CA ILE A 200 53.27 79.60 28.45
C ILE A 200 52.20 78.52 28.58
N LEU A 201 51.21 78.72 29.45
CA LEU A 201 50.09 77.81 29.64
C LEU A 201 49.25 77.67 28.36
N ARG A 202 48.95 78.75 27.63
CA ARG A 202 48.26 78.72 26.32
C ARG A 202 49.00 77.87 25.29
N ARG A 203 50.33 78.02 25.20
CA ARG A 203 51.15 77.16 24.32
C ARG A 203 51.09 75.70 24.77
N GLY A 204 51.09 75.46 26.07
CA GLY A 204 50.91 74.14 26.67
C GLY A 204 49.56 73.50 26.35
N VAL A 205 48.47 74.26 26.39
CA VAL A 205 47.11 73.84 25.97
C VAL A 205 47.13 73.47 24.49
N THR A 206 47.67 74.34 23.62
CA THR A 206 47.73 74.11 22.17
C THR A 206 48.48 72.81 21.83
N HIS A 207 49.60 72.54 22.52
CA HIS A 207 50.35 71.28 22.35
C HIS A 207 49.53 70.04 22.75
N ARG A 208 48.82 70.10 23.88
CA ARG A 208 47.99 68.99 24.38
C ARG A 208 46.75 68.76 23.52
N LEU A 209 46.12 69.84 23.05
CA LEU A 209 44.99 69.78 22.14
C LEU A 209 45.38 69.13 20.81
N ASN A 210 46.55 69.47 20.25
CA ASN A 210 47.07 68.78 19.06
C ASN A 210 47.23 67.27 19.32
N LYS A 211 47.82 66.88 20.46
CA LYS A 211 47.94 65.47 20.84
C LYS A 211 46.57 64.79 20.99
N GLN A 212 45.60 65.43 21.63
CA GLN A 212 44.23 64.91 21.75
C GLN A 212 43.60 64.67 20.37
N VAL A 213 43.70 65.63 19.45
CA VAL A 213 43.18 65.51 18.08
C VAL A 213 43.85 64.34 17.34
N ILE A 214 45.15 64.11 17.55
CA ILE A 214 45.84 62.93 16.98
C ILE A 214 45.25 61.64 17.54
N GLU A 215 45.07 61.52 18.86
CA GLU A 215 44.51 60.31 19.47
C GLU A 215 43.04 60.08 19.05
N GLU A 216 42.23 61.14 18.93
CA GLU A 216 40.84 61.07 18.46
C GLU A 216 40.77 60.61 17.00
N ASN A 217 41.64 61.14 16.13
CA ASN A 217 41.74 60.71 14.74
C ASN A 217 42.18 59.25 14.61
N ASN A 218 43.15 58.82 15.41
CA ASN A 218 43.59 57.42 15.45
C ASN A 218 42.44 56.50 15.86
N ASN A 219 41.76 56.83 16.96
CA ASN A 219 40.60 56.08 17.43
C ASN A 219 39.46 56.03 16.40
N ARG A 220 39.20 57.14 15.68
CA ARG A 220 38.24 57.16 14.58
C ARG A 220 38.63 56.18 13.46
N GLN A 221 39.90 56.15 13.07
CA GLN A 221 40.37 55.21 12.04
C GLN A 221 40.29 53.75 12.50
N ASP A 222 40.59 53.47 13.77
CA ASP A 222 40.42 52.13 14.35
C ASP A 222 38.95 51.67 14.29
N ILE A 223 38.00 52.55 14.63
CA ILE A 223 36.57 52.25 14.56
C ILE A 223 36.12 51.99 13.11
N ILE A 224 36.60 52.79 12.15
CA ILE A 224 36.31 52.59 10.72
C ILE A 224 36.85 51.24 10.26
N ALA A 225 38.06 50.86 10.67
CA ALA A 225 38.64 49.56 10.35
C ALA A 225 37.80 48.41 10.93
N VAL A 226 37.32 48.54 12.17
CA VAL A 226 36.40 47.59 12.79
C VAL A 226 35.11 47.48 11.99
N GLN A 227 34.50 48.60 11.57
CA GLN A 227 33.27 48.59 10.76
C GLN A 227 33.47 47.89 9.40
N ASN A 228 34.58 48.16 8.70
CA ASN A 228 34.89 47.51 7.43
C ASN A 228 35.10 46.00 7.58
N ASN A 229 35.80 45.58 8.64
CA ASN A 229 35.96 44.16 8.94
C ASN A 229 34.62 43.49 9.31
N PHE A 230 33.76 44.21 10.02
CA PHE A 230 32.42 43.75 10.38
C PHE A 230 31.55 43.51 9.14
N GLN A 231 31.61 44.41 8.15
CA GLN A 231 30.90 44.24 6.88
C GLN A 231 31.28 42.93 6.17
N GLN A 232 32.58 42.62 6.11
CA GLN A 232 33.07 41.38 5.51
C GLN A 232 32.62 40.14 6.32
N PHE A 233 32.66 40.24 7.65
CA PHE A 233 32.21 39.17 8.53
C PHE A 233 30.71 38.87 8.33
N GLU A 234 29.85 39.90 8.22
CA GLU A 234 28.42 39.68 7.96
C GLU A 234 28.16 39.04 6.61
N ALA A 235 28.91 39.42 5.56
CA ALA A 235 28.81 38.78 4.26
C ALA A 235 29.13 37.27 4.36
N HIS A 236 30.20 36.91 5.09
CA HIS A 236 30.55 35.51 5.35
C HIS A 236 29.48 34.75 6.14
N VAL A 237 28.88 35.38 7.16
CA VAL A 237 27.76 34.79 7.93
C VAL A 237 26.62 34.46 6.98
N LEU A 238 26.21 35.41 6.14
CA LEU A 238 25.10 35.22 5.21
C LEU A 238 25.39 34.14 4.17
N GLN A 239 26.59 34.14 3.59
CA GLN A 239 27.00 33.14 2.61
C GLN A 239 27.04 31.72 3.20
N THR A 240 27.50 31.58 4.44
CA THR A 240 27.51 30.29 5.15
C THR A 240 26.09 29.78 5.38
N LEU A 241 25.15 30.66 5.74
CA LEU A 241 23.74 30.30 5.91
C LEU A 241 23.09 29.88 4.60
N GLN A 242 23.34 30.62 3.52
CA GLN A 242 22.83 30.29 2.19
C GLN A 242 23.29 28.89 1.78
N SER A 243 24.57 28.58 1.92
CA SER A 243 25.10 27.25 1.60
C SER A 243 24.49 26.15 2.47
N ALA A 244 24.28 26.40 3.77
CA ALA A 244 23.63 25.45 4.66
C ALA A 244 22.17 25.17 4.26
N LEU A 245 21.43 26.21 3.86
CA LEU A 245 20.04 26.09 3.39
C LEU A 245 19.95 25.41 2.01
N GLU A 246 20.89 25.67 1.11
CA GLU A 246 20.99 24.95 -0.17
C GLU A 246 21.16 23.45 0.06
N GLN A 247 22.08 23.05 0.94
CA GLN A 247 22.26 21.64 1.31
C GLN A 247 21.03 21.04 1.98
N PHE A 248 20.36 21.80 2.84
CA PHE A 248 19.09 21.39 3.45
C PHE A 248 18.04 21.06 2.40
N VAL A 249 17.82 21.97 1.44
CA VAL A 249 16.86 21.76 0.35
C VAL A 249 17.25 20.57 -0.52
N LEU A 250 18.53 20.38 -0.82
CA LEU A 250 19.01 19.22 -1.58
C LEU A 250 18.65 17.88 -0.90
N PHE A 251 18.88 17.75 0.40
CA PHE A 251 18.51 16.52 1.12
C PHE A 251 17.00 16.31 1.18
N MET A 252 16.24 17.38 1.45
CA MET A 252 14.78 17.31 1.55
C MET A 252 14.13 16.97 0.20
N ASN A 253 14.57 17.59 -0.89
CA ASN A 253 14.05 17.27 -2.23
C ASN A 253 14.41 15.84 -2.65
N GLY A 254 15.67 15.43 -2.43
CA GLY A 254 16.08 14.05 -2.72
C GLY A 254 15.28 13.01 -1.94
N GLN A 255 14.87 13.33 -0.71
CA GLN A 255 13.97 12.49 0.09
C GLN A 255 12.57 12.41 -0.53
N LEU A 256 11.99 13.53 -0.95
CA LEU A 256 10.67 13.56 -1.59
C LEU A 256 10.65 12.80 -2.93
N ASP A 257 11.69 12.93 -3.76
CA ASP A 257 11.78 12.24 -5.05
C ASP A 257 11.88 10.72 -4.88
N ARG A 258 12.67 10.24 -3.91
CA ARG A 258 12.75 8.81 -3.56
C ARG A 258 11.42 8.30 -3.05
N HIS A 259 10.74 9.07 -2.19
CA HIS A 259 9.44 8.73 -1.65
C HIS A 259 8.39 8.55 -2.75
N ARG A 260 8.33 9.50 -3.69
CA ARG A 260 7.49 9.41 -4.89
C ARG A 260 7.79 8.17 -5.73
N THR A 261 9.08 7.86 -5.92
CA THR A 261 9.53 6.70 -6.71
C THR A 261 9.05 5.39 -6.08
N MET A 262 9.18 5.25 -4.77
CA MET A 262 8.77 4.04 -4.04
C MET A 262 7.25 3.78 -4.15
N TYR A 263 6.41 4.81 -4.02
CA TYR A 263 4.96 4.64 -4.26
C TYR A 263 4.62 4.30 -5.71
N SER A 264 5.37 4.88 -6.66
CA SER A 264 5.17 4.58 -8.08
C SER A 264 5.54 3.13 -8.41
N ASP A 265 6.60 2.59 -7.80
CA ASP A 265 7.01 1.20 -7.96
C ASP A 265 5.99 0.22 -7.36
N MET A 266 5.44 0.52 -6.17
CA MET A 266 4.35 -0.28 -5.60
C MET A 266 3.15 -0.38 -6.55
N LEU A 267 2.73 0.76 -7.13
CA LEU A 267 1.63 0.80 -8.09
C LEU A 267 1.97 0.03 -9.37
N ALA A 268 3.17 0.22 -9.90
CA ALA A 268 3.63 -0.47 -11.10
C ALA A 268 3.68 -1.99 -10.90
N SER A 269 4.10 -2.46 -9.72
CA SER A 269 4.10 -3.87 -9.35
C SER A 269 2.69 -4.45 -9.37
N ALA A 270 1.71 -3.75 -8.80
CA ALA A 270 0.30 -4.16 -8.83
C ALA A 270 -0.27 -4.17 -10.25
N GLN A 271 0.02 -3.14 -11.05
CA GLN A 271 -0.47 -3.01 -12.43
C GLN A 271 0.15 -4.04 -13.39
N ARG A 272 1.31 -4.60 -13.04
CA ARG A 272 1.98 -5.62 -13.85
C ARG A 272 1.36 -7.01 -13.70
N VAL A 273 0.53 -7.25 -12.69
CA VAL A 273 -0.14 -8.54 -12.47
C VAL A 273 -1.23 -8.74 -13.54
N PRO A 274 -1.10 -9.72 -14.45
CA PRO A 274 -2.17 -10.02 -15.41
C PRO A 274 -3.44 -10.49 -14.69
N PRO A 275 -4.66 -10.10 -15.13
CA PRO A 275 -5.91 -10.44 -14.45
C PRO A 275 -6.16 -11.94 -14.25
N ASP A 276 -5.68 -12.77 -15.17
CA ASP A 276 -5.85 -14.22 -15.19
C ASP A 276 -4.68 -14.97 -14.51
N PHE A 277 -3.60 -14.27 -14.15
CA PHE A 277 -2.36 -14.89 -13.67
C PHE A 277 -2.60 -15.80 -12.46
N GLU A 278 -3.29 -15.30 -11.44
CA GLU A 278 -3.55 -16.09 -10.23
C GLU A 278 -4.46 -17.28 -10.52
N TRP A 279 -5.51 -17.07 -11.32
CA TRP A 279 -6.44 -18.14 -11.65
C TRP A 279 -5.77 -19.27 -12.44
N VAL A 280 -4.99 -18.93 -13.47
CA VAL A 280 -4.28 -19.92 -14.30
C VAL A 280 -3.27 -20.72 -13.47
N ASN A 281 -2.53 -20.07 -12.58
CA ASN A 281 -1.61 -20.76 -11.69
C ASN A 281 -2.37 -21.64 -10.67
N PHE A 282 -3.47 -21.14 -10.11
CA PHE A 282 -4.30 -21.87 -9.16
C PHE A 282 -4.89 -23.15 -9.77
N ILE A 283 -5.47 -23.08 -10.97
CA ILE A 283 -6.04 -24.27 -11.63
C ILE A 283 -4.96 -25.28 -12.00
N THR A 284 -3.79 -24.81 -12.44
CA THR A 284 -2.67 -25.68 -12.80
C THR A 284 -2.19 -26.48 -11.58
N GLN A 285 -2.04 -25.80 -10.44
CA GLN A 285 -1.62 -26.42 -9.18
C GLN A 285 -2.68 -27.38 -8.62
N ASN A 286 -3.97 -27.04 -8.77
CA ASN A 286 -5.08 -27.78 -8.15
C ASN A 286 -5.88 -28.64 -9.14
N HIS A 287 -5.34 -28.91 -10.34
CA HIS A 287 -6.06 -29.62 -11.41
C HIS A 287 -6.64 -30.98 -11.00
N ALA A 288 -5.98 -31.69 -10.07
CA ALA A 288 -6.44 -32.98 -9.56
C ALA A 288 -7.68 -32.88 -8.64
N SER A 289 -7.87 -31.72 -8.00
CA SER A 289 -8.98 -31.46 -7.07
C SER A 289 -10.12 -30.70 -7.73
N LEU A 290 -9.83 -29.93 -8.78
CA LEU A 290 -10.82 -29.17 -9.52
C LEU A 290 -11.54 -30.06 -10.54
N VAL A 291 -12.80 -29.73 -10.79
CA VAL A 291 -13.57 -30.38 -11.86
C VAL A 291 -13.00 -29.91 -13.19
N ASP A 292 -12.64 -30.87 -14.04
CA ASP A 292 -12.23 -30.61 -15.41
C ASP A 292 -13.44 -30.10 -16.22
N PRO A 293 -13.42 -28.84 -16.71
CA PRO A 293 -14.53 -28.30 -17.50
C PRO A 293 -14.68 -28.96 -18.87
N ASP A 294 -13.61 -29.60 -19.37
CA ASP A 294 -13.61 -30.30 -20.65
C ASP A 294 -14.06 -31.76 -20.50
N ALA A 295 -14.24 -32.25 -19.26
CA ALA A 295 -14.76 -33.58 -19.03
C ALA A 295 -16.23 -33.68 -19.47
N PRO A 296 -16.61 -34.74 -20.21
CA PRO A 296 -17.98 -34.90 -20.65
C PRO A 296 -18.92 -35.05 -19.45
N PRO A 297 -20.15 -34.51 -19.53
CA PRO A 297 -21.18 -34.79 -18.53
C PRO A 297 -21.36 -36.29 -18.34
N ARG A 298 -21.55 -36.73 -17.09
CA ARG A 298 -21.89 -38.13 -16.82
C ARG A 298 -23.18 -38.48 -17.56
N SER A 299 -23.19 -39.62 -18.24
CA SER A 299 -24.37 -40.15 -18.91
C SER A 299 -24.73 -41.51 -18.33
N LEU A 300 -26.03 -41.82 -18.24
CA LEU A 300 -26.48 -43.15 -17.81
C LEU A 300 -25.90 -44.26 -18.70
N ALA A 301 -25.75 -44.00 -20.01
CA ALA A 301 -25.13 -44.93 -20.95
C ALA A 301 -23.66 -45.24 -20.66
N SER A 302 -22.95 -44.37 -19.93
CA SER A 302 -21.55 -44.59 -19.50
C SER A 302 -21.43 -45.28 -18.14
N ILE A 303 -22.55 -45.56 -17.48
CA ILE A 303 -22.57 -46.20 -16.16
C ILE A 303 -22.81 -47.70 -16.36
N ASN A 304 -21.85 -48.50 -15.94
CA ASN A 304 -22.00 -49.94 -15.85
C ASN A 304 -22.26 -50.33 -14.40
N PHE A 305 -23.25 -51.18 -14.18
CA PHE A 305 -23.51 -51.78 -12.87
C PHE A 305 -23.57 -53.30 -12.97
N PRO A 306 -23.26 -54.03 -11.87
CA PRO A 306 -23.30 -55.49 -11.88
C PRO A 306 -24.67 -56.03 -12.31
N ASN A 307 -24.67 -57.09 -13.15
CA ASN A 307 -25.86 -57.76 -13.68
C ASN A 307 -26.75 -56.96 -14.64
N GLN A 308 -26.33 -55.77 -15.10
CA GLN A 308 -27.06 -54.97 -16.09
C GLN A 308 -27.50 -55.79 -17.31
N ASP A 309 -26.57 -56.54 -17.91
CA ASP A 309 -26.82 -57.34 -19.12
C ASP A 309 -27.10 -58.82 -18.82
N HIS A 310 -27.43 -59.16 -17.57
CA HIS A 310 -27.71 -60.54 -17.20
C HIS A 310 -28.99 -61.01 -17.90
N ARG A 311 -29.02 -62.21 -18.48
CA ARG A 311 -30.20 -62.72 -19.22
C ARG A 311 -31.53 -62.57 -18.47
N ALA A 312 -31.51 -62.69 -17.14
CA ALA A 312 -32.71 -62.56 -16.31
C ALA A 312 -33.28 -61.13 -16.19
N THR A 313 -32.51 -60.08 -16.52
CA THR A 313 -32.96 -58.68 -16.51
C THR A 313 -33.53 -58.22 -17.87
N GLN A 314 -33.38 -59.03 -18.91
CA GLN A 314 -33.88 -58.74 -20.26
C GLN A 314 -35.27 -59.33 -20.46
N ALA A 315 -36.21 -58.52 -20.97
CA ALA A 315 -37.57 -58.98 -21.27
C ALA A 315 -37.57 -60.05 -22.37
N LEU A 316 -38.42 -61.07 -22.23
CA LEU A 316 -38.69 -62.05 -23.30
C LEU A 316 -39.55 -61.42 -24.40
N VAL A 317 -40.55 -60.63 -23.99
CA VAL A 317 -41.32 -59.74 -24.85
C VAL A 317 -41.80 -58.55 -24.02
N GLU A 318 -41.81 -57.37 -24.60
CA GLU A 318 -42.31 -56.14 -23.99
C GLU A 318 -42.94 -55.22 -25.03
N GLY A 319 -43.82 -54.32 -24.59
CA GLY A 319 -44.53 -53.41 -25.47
C GLY A 319 -45.93 -53.04 -24.98
N LYS A 320 -46.62 -52.20 -25.74
CA LYS A 320 -47.97 -51.77 -25.41
C LYS A 320 -49.00 -52.82 -25.82
N LEU A 321 -49.89 -53.20 -24.89
CA LEU A 321 -51.10 -53.96 -25.20
C LEU A 321 -52.33 -53.19 -24.76
N GLU A 322 -53.43 -53.44 -25.44
CA GLU A 322 -54.75 -52.96 -25.05
C GLU A 322 -55.47 -54.03 -24.24
N ARG A 323 -55.90 -53.72 -23.02
CA ARG A 323 -56.67 -54.60 -22.16
C ARG A 323 -58.11 -54.13 -22.08
N LYS A 324 -59.07 -55.05 -22.22
CA LYS A 324 -60.49 -54.73 -22.02
C LYS A 324 -60.73 -54.32 -20.56
N SER A 325 -61.27 -53.12 -20.34
CA SER A 325 -61.56 -52.59 -19.01
C SER A 325 -62.55 -53.48 -18.24
N ARG A 326 -62.32 -53.64 -16.94
CA ARG A 326 -63.27 -54.25 -15.98
C ARG A 326 -64.25 -53.25 -15.38
N ALA A 327 -63.92 -51.96 -15.40
CA ALA A 327 -64.79 -50.89 -14.91
C ALA A 327 -65.83 -50.52 -15.98
N VAL A 328 -66.97 -49.98 -15.54
CA VAL A 328 -68.25 -49.77 -16.26
C VAL A 328 -68.17 -49.05 -17.63
N ILE A 329 -67.01 -48.51 -18.01
CA ILE A 329 -66.76 -47.95 -19.35
C ILE A 329 -66.35 -49.09 -20.30
N LYS A 330 -67.22 -49.41 -21.27
CA LYS A 330 -66.94 -50.36 -22.35
C LYS A 330 -65.81 -49.83 -23.24
N GLY A 331 -64.60 -50.34 -23.05
CA GLY A 331 -63.46 -49.96 -23.88
C GLY A 331 -62.21 -50.80 -23.59
N TYR A 332 -61.21 -50.67 -24.46
CA TYR A 332 -59.86 -51.16 -24.23
C TYR A 332 -58.99 -50.02 -23.70
N SER A 333 -58.20 -50.28 -22.66
CA SER A 333 -57.19 -49.35 -22.12
C SER A 333 -55.80 -49.84 -22.48
N SER A 334 -54.92 -48.94 -22.93
CA SER A 334 -53.52 -49.29 -23.21
C SER A 334 -52.69 -49.29 -21.93
N GLY A 335 -51.83 -50.30 -21.77
CA GLY A 335 -50.78 -50.37 -20.76
C GLY A 335 -49.48 -50.90 -21.37
N TYR A 336 -48.36 -50.72 -20.68
CA TYR A 336 -47.07 -51.31 -21.05
C TYR A 336 -46.93 -52.67 -20.37
N TYR A 337 -46.68 -53.72 -21.13
CA TYR A 337 -46.59 -55.07 -20.60
C TYR A 337 -45.19 -55.62 -20.79
N VAL A 338 -44.79 -56.53 -19.91
CA VAL A 338 -43.47 -57.19 -19.97
C VAL A 338 -43.63 -58.65 -19.54
N VAL A 339 -43.16 -59.59 -20.37
CA VAL A 339 -42.93 -60.98 -19.97
C VAL A 339 -41.46 -61.15 -19.60
N THR A 340 -41.20 -61.57 -18.37
CA THR A 340 -39.83 -61.72 -17.87
C THR A 340 -39.36 -63.18 -17.91
N PRO A 341 -38.03 -63.44 -17.94
CA PRO A 341 -37.47 -64.78 -17.77
C PRO A 341 -37.85 -65.45 -16.44
N ALA A 342 -38.25 -64.66 -15.43
CA ALA A 342 -38.82 -65.13 -14.17
C ALA A 342 -40.28 -65.62 -14.29
N ARG A 343 -40.84 -65.65 -15.52
CA ARG A 343 -42.19 -66.13 -15.88
C ARG A 343 -43.32 -65.30 -15.31
N TYR A 344 -43.09 -64.00 -15.15
CA TYR A 344 -44.15 -63.05 -14.86
C TYR A 344 -44.57 -62.31 -16.11
N LEU A 345 -45.87 -62.01 -16.21
CA LEU A 345 -46.41 -60.95 -17.06
C LEU A 345 -46.75 -59.76 -16.16
N HIS A 346 -46.00 -58.67 -16.29
CA HIS A 346 -46.22 -57.42 -15.58
C HIS A 346 -46.97 -56.42 -16.47
N GLU A 347 -47.82 -55.61 -15.85
CA GLU A 347 -48.42 -54.40 -16.44
C GLU A 347 -47.85 -53.18 -15.71
N PHE A 348 -47.37 -52.22 -16.49
CA PHE A 348 -46.95 -50.90 -16.05
C PHE A 348 -47.80 -49.85 -16.76
N LYS A 349 -47.91 -48.68 -16.12
CA LYS A 349 -48.62 -47.54 -16.70
C LYS A 349 -47.95 -47.03 -17.99
N ASP A 350 -46.62 -46.98 -18.00
CA ASP A 350 -45.77 -46.55 -19.11
C ASP A 350 -44.39 -47.25 -19.04
N ASN A 351 -43.46 -46.85 -19.92
CA ASN A 351 -42.09 -47.39 -20.02
C ASN A 351 -41.05 -46.29 -19.70
N ASP A 352 -41.36 -45.43 -18.72
CA ASP A 352 -40.50 -44.31 -18.32
C ASP A 352 -39.82 -44.60 -16.98
N ASP A 353 -38.76 -45.41 -17.05
CA ASP A 353 -37.93 -45.78 -15.89
C ASP A 353 -37.05 -44.62 -15.40
N LEU A 354 -36.97 -43.52 -16.17
CA LEU A 354 -36.08 -42.39 -15.86
C LEU A 354 -36.76 -41.37 -14.95
N GLN A 355 -38.04 -41.08 -15.19
CA GLN A 355 -38.80 -40.10 -14.41
C GLN A 355 -39.59 -40.74 -13.27
N ARG A 356 -39.84 -42.06 -13.33
CA ARG A 356 -40.69 -42.77 -12.36
C ARG A 356 -40.07 -44.10 -11.97
N ASP A 357 -40.27 -44.46 -10.72
CA ASP A 357 -39.89 -45.79 -10.22
C ASP A 357 -40.83 -46.85 -10.83
N PRO A 358 -40.32 -47.86 -11.56
CA PRO A 358 -41.17 -48.85 -12.22
C PRO A 358 -41.85 -49.77 -11.19
N SER A 359 -43.14 -49.55 -10.97
CA SER A 359 -43.99 -50.39 -10.11
C SER A 359 -45.11 -51.06 -10.92
N PRO A 360 -45.20 -52.40 -10.95
CA PRO A 360 -46.26 -53.09 -11.69
C PRO A 360 -47.65 -52.83 -11.10
N GLU A 361 -48.61 -52.40 -11.92
CA GLU A 361 -50.03 -52.28 -11.52
C GLU A 361 -50.71 -53.67 -11.45
N LEU A 362 -50.28 -54.58 -12.32
CA LEU A 362 -50.73 -55.98 -12.37
C LEU A 362 -49.51 -56.88 -12.57
N SER A 363 -49.51 -58.06 -11.95
CA SER A 363 -48.49 -59.08 -12.15
C SER A 363 -49.13 -60.46 -12.15
N LEU A 364 -48.92 -61.24 -13.20
CA LEU A 364 -49.41 -62.62 -13.31
C LEU A 364 -48.22 -63.58 -13.35
N TYR A 365 -48.22 -64.58 -12.47
CA TYR A 365 -47.28 -65.69 -12.61
C TYR A 365 -47.80 -66.65 -13.68
N LEU A 366 -47.12 -66.69 -14.82
CA LEU A 366 -47.61 -67.35 -16.04
C LEU A 366 -47.81 -68.87 -15.91
N PRO A 367 -47.00 -69.63 -15.13
CA PRO A 367 -47.23 -71.05 -14.92
C PRO A 367 -48.58 -71.39 -14.26
N ASP A 368 -49.18 -70.44 -13.53
CA ASP A 368 -50.49 -70.60 -12.89
C ASP A 368 -51.64 -70.05 -13.77
N CYS A 369 -51.34 -69.57 -14.97
CA CYS A 369 -52.31 -68.95 -15.87
C CYS A 369 -52.85 -69.94 -16.91
N VAL A 370 -54.12 -69.77 -17.28
CA VAL A 370 -54.75 -70.43 -18.43
C VAL A 370 -54.77 -69.47 -19.62
N ILE A 371 -54.20 -69.88 -20.74
CA ILE A 371 -54.06 -69.06 -21.94
C ILE A 371 -55.14 -69.47 -22.95
N GLY A 372 -55.99 -68.53 -23.34
CA GLY A 372 -57.03 -68.74 -24.36
C GLY A 372 -56.46 -68.73 -25.79
N ALA A 373 -57.25 -69.14 -26.79
CA ALA A 373 -56.82 -69.11 -28.18
C ALA A 373 -56.62 -67.67 -28.71
N ILE A 374 -55.82 -67.53 -29.77
CA ILE A 374 -55.69 -66.28 -30.51
C ILE A 374 -56.90 -66.14 -31.45
N ASP A 375 -57.51 -64.97 -31.47
CA ASP A 375 -58.57 -64.58 -32.41
C ASP A 375 -58.19 -63.25 -33.09
N GLY A 376 -57.64 -63.34 -34.29
CA GLY A 376 -57.09 -62.20 -35.02
C GLY A 376 -55.99 -61.49 -34.22
N ASN A 377 -56.26 -60.27 -33.76
CA ASN A 377 -55.33 -59.50 -32.91
C ASN A 377 -55.65 -59.57 -31.42
N LYS A 378 -56.51 -60.50 -30.98
CA LYS A 378 -56.94 -60.64 -29.59
C LYS A 378 -56.56 -61.98 -29.01
N PHE A 379 -56.34 -62.03 -27.71
CA PHE A 379 -56.13 -63.25 -26.95
C PHE A 379 -56.55 -63.04 -25.50
N THR A 380 -56.74 -64.13 -24.74
CA THR A 380 -57.09 -64.04 -23.32
C THR A 380 -56.06 -64.74 -22.44
N VAL A 381 -55.81 -64.19 -21.26
CA VAL A 381 -55.00 -64.83 -20.21
C VAL A 381 -55.79 -64.76 -18.92
N LYS A 382 -56.05 -65.92 -18.32
CA LYS A 382 -56.76 -66.03 -17.05
C LYS A 382 -55.78 -66.43 -15.96
N GLY A 383 -55.61 -65.56 -14.97
CA GLY A 383 -54.63 -65.76 -13.90
C GLY A 383 -54.96 -65.03 -12.62
N LYS A 384 -54.23 -65.36 -11.56
CA LYS A 384 -54.29 -64.65 -10.28
C LYS A 384 -53.31 -63.47 -10.33
N ASP A 385 -53.81 -62.27 -10.05
CA ASP A 385 -52.97 -61.09 -9.86
C ASP A 385 -52.17 -61.23 -8.55
N VAL A 386 -50.87 -60.93 -8.61
CA VAL A 386 -49.93 -60.97 -7.49
C VAL A 386 -49.12 -59.67 -7.37
N SER A 387 -49.59 -58.56 -7.98
CA SER A 387 -48.92 -57.25 -7.91
C SER A 387 -48.93 -56.64 -6.51
N SER A 388 -49.97 -56.86 -5.71
CA SER A 388 -50.03 -56.35 -4.34
C SER A 388 -49.25 -57.27 -3.40
N GLY A 389 -48.31 -56.71 -2.63
CA GLY A 389 -47.47 -57.46 -1.70
C GLY A 389 -48.22 -58.31 -0.66
N LYS A 390 -47.46 -59.09 0.13
CA LYS A 390 -47.92 -60.18 1.01
C LYS A 390 -49.08 -59.88 1.98
N VAL A 391 -49.45 -58.62 2.20
CA VAL A 391 -50.55 -58.21 3.09
C VAL A 391 -51.93 -58.28 2.39
N GLY A 392 -52.00 -58.32 1.04
CA GLY A 392 -53.25 -58.37 0.26
C GLY A 392 -53.65 -59.74 -0.31
N ASN A 393 -52.81 -60.77 -0.12
CA ASN A 393 -52.85 -62.02 -0.90
C ASN A 393 -54.13 -62.90 -0.77
N ALA A 394 -55.01 -62.60 0.19
CA ALA A 394 -56.18 -63.42 0.55
C ALA A 394 -57.44 -63.18 -0.31
N PHE A 395 -57.49 -62.13 -1.14
CA PHE A 395 -58.69 -61.77 -1.93
C PHE A 395 -58.47 -61.67 -3.45
N HIS A 396 -57.32 -62.08 -3.98
CA HIS A 396 -57.10 -62.00 -5.43
C HIS A 396 -57.98 -62.98 -6.20
N THR A 397 -58.94 -62.43 -6.91
CA THR A 397 -59.83 -63.15 -7.80
C THR A 397 -59.08 -63.53 -9.09
N THR A 398 -59.09 -64.81 -9.46
CA THR A 398 -58.66 -65.26 -10.79
C THR A 398 -59.45 -64.50 -11.84
N SER A 399 -58.76 -63.71 -12.66
CA SER A 399 -59.38 -62.78 -13.60
C SER A 399 -59.01 -63.16 -15.02
N GLU A 400 -60.00 -63.22 -15.91
CA GLU A 400 -59.77 -63.40 -17.34
C GLU A 400 -59.53 -62.04 -18.00
N LEU A 401 -58.28 -61.81 -18.40
CA LEU A 401 -57.85 -60.59 -19.05
C LEU A 401 -57.93 -60.78 -20.56
N ASN A 402 -58.59 -59.84 -21.24
CA ASN A 402 -58.75 -59.84 -22.68
C ASN A 402 -57.81 -58.80 -23.27
N PHE A 403 -56.78 -59.28 -23.97
CA PHE A 403 -55.78 -58.44 -24.60
C PHE A 403 -56.08 -58.25 -26.09
N LYS A 404 -55.66 -57.11 -26.62
CA LYS A 404 -55.67 -56.76 -28.03
C LYS A 404 -54.29 -56.18 -28.36
N ALA A 405 -53.61 -56.80 -29.30
CA ALA A 405 -52.33 -56.34 -29.83
C ALA A 405 -52.56 -55.41 -31.04
N VAL A 406 -51.49 -54.78 -31.51
CA VAL A 406 -51.55 -53.83 -32.63
C VAL A 406 -51.91 -54.54 -33.94
N SER A 407 -51.41 -55.76 -34.15
CA SER A 407 -51.69 -56.60 -35.32
C SER A 407 -51.89 -58.07 -34.92
N ALA A 408 -52.36 -58.90 -35.85
CA ALA A 408 -52.47 -60.34 -35.63
C ALA A 408 -51.10 -60.99 -35.39
N SER A 409 -50.07 -60.57 -36.13
CA SER A 409 -48.69 -61.05 -35.94
C SER A 409 -48.10 -60.67 -34.58
N ASP A 410 -48.45 -59.49 -34.06
CA ASP A 410 -48.03 -59.05 -32.73
C ASP A 410 -48.77 -59.82 -31.63
N ALA A 411 -50.06 -60.11 -31.83
CA ALA A 411 -50.82 -61.01 -30.95
C ALA A 411 -50.20 -62.42 -30.91
N GLU A 412 -49.78 -62.96 -32.05
CA GLU A 412 -49.05 -64.24 -32.12
C GLU A 412 -47.72 -64.19 -31.38
N ARG A 413 -46.94 -63.12 -31.54
CA ARG A 413 -45.68 -62.92 -30.80
C ARG A 413 -45.89 -62.93 -29.29
N TRP A 414 -46.83 -62.13 -28.79
CA TRP A 414 -47.18 -62.06 -27.38
C TRP A 414 -47.69 -63.40 -26.85
N TRP A 415 -48.61 -64.02 -27.58
CA TRP A 415 -49.23 -65.28 -27.18
C TRP A 415 -48.21 -66.42 -27.10
N ASN A 416 -47.31 -66.53 -28.09
CA ASN A 416 -46.24 -67.53 -28.07
C ASN A 416 -45.29 -67.30 -26.88
N ALA A 417 -44.85 -66.06 -26.63
CA ALA A 417 -43.98 -65.75 -25.50
C ALA A 417 -44.65 -66.05 -24.14
N ILE A 418 -45.93 -65.71 -23.98
CA ILE A 418 -46.70 -66.01 -22.77
C ILE A 418 -46.88 -67.53 -22.59
N LYS A 419 -47.17 -68.26 -23.68
CA LYS A 419 -47.33 -69.72 -23.69
C LYS A 419 -46.05 -70.47 -23.41
N ASP A 420 -44.92 -69.99 -23.92
CA ASP A 420 -43.62 -70.59 -23.65
C ASP A 420 -43.19 -70.31 -22.22
N ALA A 421 -43.47 -69.10 -21.68
CA ALA A 421 -43.21 -68.77 -20.29
C ALA A 421 -44.18 -69.46 -19.30
N SER A 422 -45.37 -69.90 -19.73
CA SER A 422 -46.29 -70.70 -18.90
C SER A 422 -45.92 -72.19 -18.86
N ARG A 423 -45.14 -72.66 -19.84
CA ARG A 423 -44.60 -74.02 -19.85
C ARG A 423 -43.35 -74.04 -18.95
N GLY A 424 -43.27 -75.01 -18.04
CA GLY A 424 -42.09 -75.21 -17.20
C GLY A 424 -40.79 -75.29 -18.02
N PRO A 425 -39.61 -75.15 -17.40
CA PRO A 425 -38.38 -74.93 -18.15
C PRO A 425 -38.16 -76.04 -19.17
N VAL A 426 -38.17 -75.68 -20.46
CA VAL A 426 -37.52 -76.51 -21.47
C VAL A 426 -36.04 -76.35 -21.18
N HIS A 427 -35.37 -77.41 -20.76
CA HIS A 427 -33.91 -77.47 -20.80
C HIS A 427 -33.47 -77.36 -22.26
N ALA A 428 -33.43 -76.13 -22.79
CA ALA A 428 -32.65 -75.82 -23.98
C ALA A 428 -31.19 -75.76 -23.51
N SER A 429 -30.50 -76.87 -23.70
CA SER A 429 -29.05 -76.95 -23.74
C SER A 429 -28.54 -76.11 -24.92
N THR A 430 -28.52 -74.79 -24.75
CA THR A 430 -27.71 -73.88 -25.55
C THR A 430 -26.50 -73.51 -24.72
N THR A 431 -25.35 -73.96 -25.22
CA THR A 431 -23.97 -73.73 -24.78
C THR A 431 -23.81 -72.50 -23.89
N SER A 432 -23.61 -72.75 -22.59
CA SER A 432 -23.10 -71.77 -21.65
C SER A 432 -21.66 -71.43 -22.00
N ALA A 433 -21.42 -70.24 -22.55
CA ALA A 433 -20.12 -69.60 -22.39
C ALA A 433 -19.94 -69.27 -20.89
N PRO A 434 -18.80 -69.58 -20.27
CA PRO A 434 -18.61 -69.32 -18.85
C PRO A 434 -18.46 -67.81 -18.62
N SER A 435 -19.49 -67.18 -18.05
CA SER A 435 -19.39 -65.86 -17.44
C SER A 435 -18.65 -66.02 -16.10
N GLN A 436 -17.36 -65.71 -16.07
CA GLN A 436 -16.60 -65.60 -14.83
C GLN A 436 -17.06 -64.39 -14.01
N PRO A 437 -17.16 -64.49 -12.68
CA PRO A 437 -17.37 -63.34 -11.83
C PRO A 437 -16.11 -62.46 -11.82
N THR A 438 -16.20 -61.25 -12.34
CA THR A 438 -15.15 -60.22 -12.18
C THR A 438 -15.39 -59.49 -10.86
N SER A 439 -14.90 -60.06 -9.77
CA SER A 439 -14.55 -59.27 -8.58
C SER A 439 -13.09 -58.85 -8.73
N PRO A 440 -12.73 -57.56 -8.60
CA PRO A 440 -11.33 -57.17 -8.48
C PRO A 440 -10.78 -57.68 -7.15
N ALA A 441 -9.86 -58.64 -7.20
CA ALA A 441 -8.97 -58.92 -6.10
C ALA A 441 -7.91 -57.81 -6.05
N VAL A 442 -7.85 -57.08 -4.95
CA VAL A 442 -6.73 -56.21 -4.61
C VAL A 442 -5.51 -57.11 -4.38
N ALA A 443 -4.56 -57.07 -5.31
CA ALA A 443 -3.26 -57.69 -5.12
C ALA A 443 -2.42 -56.83 -4.17
N THR A 444 -2.39 -57.22 -2.89
CA THR A 444 -1.29 -56.87 -1.97
C THR A 444 -0.01 -57.52 -2.48
N ALA A 445 0.86 -56.71 -3.11
CA ALA A 445 2.26 -57.05 -3.29
C ALA A 445 2.99 -56.85 -1.96
N ALA A 446 3.60 -57.92 -1.46
CA ALA A 446 4.51 -57.88 -0.34
C ALA A 446 5.76 -57.05 -0.70
N VAL A 447 6.04 -56.03 0.11
CA VAL A 447 7.38 -55.48 0.28
C VAL A 447 7.80 -55.78 1.72
N GLU A 448 8.95 -56.41 1.81
CA GLU A 448 9.65 -56.89 2.99
C GLU A 448 9.93 -55.74 4.01
N PRO A 449 9.82 -55.99 5.33
CA PRO A 449 10.02 -54.95 6.35
C PRO A 449 11.50 -54.85 6.77
N PRO A 450 12.08 -53.65 6.97
CA PRO A 450 13.26 -53.50 7.78
C PRO A 450 12.87 -53.27 9.25
N ALA A 451 13.30 -54.24 10.06
CA ALA A 451 13.73 -54.18 11.45
C ALA A 451 13.38 -52.94 12.29
N TYR A 452 12.57 -53.14 13.34
CA TYR A 452 12.61 -52.33 14.55
C TYR A 452 13.02 -53.20 15.73
N SER A 453 14.08 -52.76 16.41
CA SER A 453 14.71 -53.42 17.54
C SER A 453 13.82 -53.39 18.78
N GLU A 454 13.68 -54.53 19.42
CA GLU A 454 13.09 -54.70 20.75
C GLU A 454 14.21 -54.69 21.80
N LYS A 455 14.10 -53.89 22.87
CA LYS A 455 14.55 -54.32 24.22
C LYS A 455 14.00 -53.48 25.39
N ALA A 456 13.12 -54.15 26.15
CA ALA A 456 13.03 -54.35 27.61
C ALA A 456 12.98 -53.17 28.62
N GLY A 457 11.92 -53.23 29.46
CA GLY A 457 11.90 -53.28 30.95
C GLY A 457 12.49 -52.10 31.77
N GLU A 458 12.03 -51.74 32.97
CA GLU A 458 11.00 -52.22 33.89
C GLU A 458 10.90 -51.19 35.05
N ALA A 459 9.74 -51.14 35.74
CA ALA A 459 9.43 -50.53 37.05
C ALA A 459 9.57 -48.98 37.20
N THR A 460 8.70 -48.22 37.88
CA THR A 460 7.84 -48.52 39.04
C THR A 460 6.73 -47.44 39.15
N SER A 461 5.51 -47.85 39.52
CA SER A 461 4.42 -47.01 40.09
C SER A 461 4.76 -46.61 41.56
N PRO A 462 3.96 -45.82 42.36
CA PRO A 462 2.50 -45.60 42.23
C PRO A 462 1.90 -44.25 42.70
N GLN A 463 0.56 -44.16 42.53
CA GLN A 463 -0.48 -43.46 43.32
C GLN A 463 -1.21 -42.24 42.71
N THR A 464 -2.37 -42.56 42.11
CA THR A 464 -3.77 -42.05 42.25
C THR A 464 -4.10 -41.24 43.54
N PRO A 465 -5.25 -40.53 43.71
CA PRO A 465 -6.52 -40.63 42.94
C PRO A 465 -7.45 -39.39 42.72
N GLN A 466 -8.42 -39.60 41.80
CA GLN A 466 -9.85 -39.17 41.78
C GLN A 466 -10.27 -37.70 41.52
N GLU A 467 -11.00 -37.51 40.39
CA GLU A 467 -12.42 -37.04 40.19
C GLU A 467 -13.07 -35.98 41.14
N PRO A 468 -14.25 -35.35 40.82
CA PRO A 468 -15.02 -35.27 39.56
C PRO A 468 -15.76 -33.91 39.28
N THR A 469 -16.39 -33.82 38.10
CA THR A 469 -17.73 -33.22 37.76
C THR A 469 -18.12 -31.76 38.06
N SER A 470 -18.72 -31.09 37.04
CA SER A 470 -20.09 -30.50 36.98
C SER A 470 -20.24 -29.72 35.65
N ALA A 471 -21.18 -29.99 34.72
CA ALA A 471 -22.63 -29.65 34.71
C ALA A 471 -22.86 -28.10 34.67
N THR A 472 -23.69 -27.43 33.85
CA THR A 472 -24.83 -27.77 32.97
C THR A 472 -25.19 -26.53 32.10
N SER A 473 -25.77 -26.76 30.90
CA SER A 473 -26.89 -26.05 30.21
C SER A 473 -27.00 -24.51 30.11
N THR A 474 -27.35 -24.02 28.90
CA THR A 474 -28.64 -23.34 28.55
C THR A 474 -28.60 -22.87 27.07
N THR A 475 -29.30 -23.53 26.14
CA THR A 475 -30.60 -23.18 25.49
C THR A 475 -30.64 -21.93 24.60
N HIS A 476 -30.86 -22.16 23.30
CA HIS A 476 -31.42 -21.25 22.27
C HIS A 476 -32.89 -20.89 22.55
N PRO A 477 -33.45 -19.81 21.97
CA PRO A 477 -34.04 -19.80 20.59
C PRO A 477 -33.74 -18.47 19.86
N GLY A 478 -33.94 -18.20 18.57
CA GLY A 478 -34.66 -18.84 17.46
C GLY A 478 -35.18 -17.72 16.52
N VAL A 479 -34.87 -17.83 15.22
CA VAL A 479 -35.70 -17.43 14.05
C VAL A 479 -35.96 -15.92 13.78
N ASN A 480 -35.50 -15.36 12.64
CA ASN A 480 -36.28 -15.32 11.38
C ASN A 480 -35.56 -14.65 10.19
N ARG A 481 -35.91 -15.13 8.99
CA ARG A 481 -35.51 -14.68 7.64
C ARG A 481 -36.16 -13.36 7.24
N THR A 482 -35.53 -12.63 6.32
CA THR A 482 -36.21 -11.95 5.20
C THR A 482 -35.32 -11.93 3.96
N ASP A 483 -35.83 -12.48 2.86
CA ASP A 483 -35.36 -12.30 1.49
C ASP A 483 -35.96 -11.01 0.91
N THR A 484 -35.20 -10.24 0.12
CA THR A 484 -35.74 -9.58 -1.09
C THR A 484 -34.61 -9.24 -2.07
N SER A 485 -34.94 -9.37 -3.34
CA SER A 485 -34.12 -9.49 -4.54
C SER A 485 -34.12 -8.22 -5.43
N GLY A 486 -33.09 -8.10 -6.29
CA GLY A 486 -33.12 -7.48 -7.64
C GLY A 486 -33.07 -5.93 -7.71
N THR A 487 -32.53 -5.25 -8.73
CA THR A 487 -32.00 -5.62 -10.06
C THR A 487 -31.24 -4.41 -10.63
N ALA A 488 -30.32 -4.66 -11.58
CA ALA A 488 -29.58 -3.70 -12.38
C ALA A 488 -30.42 -2.81 -13.31
N GLY A 489 -29.85 -1.68 -13.77
CA GLY A 489 -30.37 -0.84 -14.86
C GLY A 489 -29.45 0.32 -15.25
N THR A 490 -29.05 0.33 -16.53
CA THR A 490 -28.02 1.16 -17.20
C THR A 490 -28.61 2.39 -17.92
N THR A 491 -27.72 3.28 -18.42
CA THR A 491 -27.86 4.41 -19.40
C THR A 491 -27.94 5.81 -18.78
N GLY A 492 -27.30 6.89 -19.26
CA GLY A 492 -26.40 7.15 -20.38
C GLY A 492 -26.27 8.68 -20.63
N THR A 493 -25.03 9.15 -20.85
CA THR A 493 -24.60 10.26 -21.75
C THR A 493 -25.09 11.72 -21.55
N THR A 494 -24.15 12.64 -21.30
CA THR A 494 -23.90 13.86 -22.12
C THR A 494 -22.48 14.38 -21.88
N GLY A 495 -21.74 14.64 -22.95
CA GLY A 495 -20.42 15.28 -22.95
C GLY A 495 -20.44 16.69 -23.56
N THR A 496 -19.37 17.45 -23.30
CA THR A 496 -18.77 18.60 -24.03
C THR A 496 -17.73 19.21 -23.06
N GLY A 497 -16.52 19.62 -23.42
CA GLY A 497 -15.84 19.74 -24.70
C GLY A 497 -14.31 19.86 -24.52
N SER A 498 -13.63 19.71 -25.65
CA SER A 498 -12.18 19.77 -25.88
C SER A 498 -11.68 21.20 -26.03
N LEU A 499 -10.47 21.53 -25.53
CA LEU A 499 -9.62 22.61 -26.05
C LEU A 499 -8.12 22.29 -25.92
N TYR A 500 -7.54 21.96 -27.08
CA TYR A 500 -6.29 22.42 -27.68
C TYR A 500 -4.93 22.46 -26.93
N SER A 501 -4.01 21.72 -27.55
CA SER A 501 -2.56 21.77 -27.51
C SER A 501 -2.01 23.05 -28.16
N ALA A 502 -0.89 23.57 -27.65
CA ALA A 502 -0.03 24.54 -28.32
C ALA A 502 1.44 24.18 -28.10
N SER A 503 2.10 23.71 -29.16
CA SER A 503 3.55 23.57 -29.30
C SER A 503 4.11 24.89 -29.84
N VAL A 504 5.27 25.32 -29.33
CA VAL A 504 6.00 26.50 -29.79
C VAL A 504 7.23 26.06 -30.58
N ASP A 505 7.33 26.62 -31.78
CA ASP A 505 8.40 26.51 -32.78
C ASP A 505 9.78 27.00 -32.30
N THR A 506 10.81 26.30 -32.76
CA THR A 506 12.19 26.79 -32.86
C THR A 506 12.53 26.99 -34.34
N PRO A 507 13.07 28.15 -34.76
CA PRO A 507 13.47 28.33 -36.15
C PRO A 507 14.91 27.87 -36.40
N ALA A 508 15.07 27.05 -37.44
CA ALA A 508 16.34 26.78 -38.09
C ALA A 508 16.68 27.91 -39.07
N THR A 509 17.95 28.34 -39.09
CA THR A 509 18.55 29.08 -40.22
C THR A 509 19.73 28.28 -40.75
N ASN A 510 19.86 28.29 -42.07
CA ASN A 510 20.62 27.35 -42.87
C ASN A 510 21.79 28.07 -43.57
N ALA A 511 22.89 27.32 -43.72
CA ALA A 511 23.89 27.35 -44.79
C ALA A 511 24.84 28.57 -45.00
N ALA A 512 26.14 28.26 -44.95
CA ALA A 512 27.10 28.65 -45.99
C ALA A 512 28.26 27.63 -46.05
N ALA A 513 28.57 27.18 -47.26
CA ALA A 513 29.56 26.17 -47.64
C ALA A 513 31.00 26.73 -47.73
N THR A 514 32.03 25.86 -47.66
CA THR A 514 32.91 25.46 -48.78
C THR A 514 34.17 24.69 -48.31
N ASP A 515 34.55 23.72 -49.14
CA ASP A 515 35.88 23.15 -49.41
C ASP A 515 36.59 22.17 -48.45
N ALA A 516 36.76 20.95 -48.98
CA ALA A 516 37.84 19.99 -48.70
C ALA A 516 39.01 20.27 -49.70
N PRO A 517 40.26 19.79 -49.50
CA PRO A 517 40.54 18.35 -49.60
C PRO A 517 41.76 17.77 -48.80
N THR A 518 41.76 16.43 -48.68
CA THR A 518 42.89 15.47 -48.67
C THR A 518 44.07 15.57 -47.69
N GLY A 519 44.33 14.44 -46.98
CA GLY A 519 45.69 14.04 -46.57
C GLY A 519 45.78 13.21 -45.29
N ALA A 520 45.87 11.88 -45.41
CA ALA A 520 46.55 10.99 -44.44
C ALA A 520 48.09 11.08 -44.69
N PRO A 521 49.04 10.60 -43.84
CA PRO A 521 48.92 9.43 -42.93
C PRO A 521 49.75 9.43 -41.61
N THR A 522 49.68 8.29 -40.90
CA THR A 522 50.72 7.58 -40.11
C THR A 522 51.18 8.02 -38.69
N THR A 523 50.89 7.10 -37.74
CA THR A 523 51.77 6.50 -36.70
C THR A 523 52.55 7.37 -35.71
N SER A 524 52.33 7.14 -34.40
CA SER A 524 53.29 6.45 -33.51
C SER A 524 52.90 6.54 -32.03
N ALA A 525 53.00 5.41 -31.32
CA ALA A 525 52.99 5.33 -29.86
C ALA A 525 54.35 5.80 -29.28
N PRO A 526 54.45 5.98 -27.96
CA PRO A 526 55.28 5.03 -27.24
C PRO A 526 54.73 4.60 -25.87
N ALA A 527 55.11 3.38 -25.48
CA ALA A 527 55.03 2.83 -24.15
C ALA A 527 56.40 2.85 -23.45
N THR A 528 56.39 2.51 -22.16
CA THR A 528 57.49 2.19 -21.21
C THR A 528 58.00 3.36 -20.36
N GLY A 529 58.22 3.19 -19.05
CA GLY A 529 58.19 1.97 -18.24
C GLY A 529 58.35 2.18 -16.73
N GLU A 530 58.23 1.06 -16.02
CA GLU A 530 58.59 0.83 -14.62
C GLU A 530 60.08 1.09 -14.33
N LYS A 531 60.39 1.54 -13.11
CA LYS A 531 61.24 0.78 -12.17
C LYS A 531 61.30 1.41 -10.76
N SER A 532 61.37 0.50 -9.79
CA SER A 532 61.74 0.60 -8.36
C SER A 532 60.65 0.92 -7.35
#